data_AF-A0A026WZV7-F1
#
_entry.id   AF-A0A026WZV7-F1
#
_cell.length_a   1.000
_cell.length_b   1.000
_cell.length_c   1.000
_cell.angle_alpha   90.00
_cell.angle_beta   90.00
_cell.angle_gamma   90.00
#
_symmetry.space_group_name_H-M   'P 1'
#
loop_
_entity.id
_entity.type
_entity.pdbx_description
1 polymer ?
#
loop_
_entity_poly.entity_id
_entity_poly.type
_entity_poly.pdbx_seq_one_letter_code
_entity_poly.pdbx_strand_id
1 'polypeptide(L)'
;MDNACFAWSVVAALYPAERHVNRSASYPHYTTVLNLQGIEFPVTLKNIGKFERLNDISINVYTIQEKKKEEEQLTIVPIRFIDEKMDKHANLLYVQDAQDKNVGHFACIKNLSRLVSSQINKKNGQKYICDRCLHYFYTNEKLEAHSVDCQRMNDCAIVLPNEEDKWLQFTHYNRKERMPFIMYADLERILQKTEEDDPKLYQRHQVFSIGYYVRCSYDDDSLSGYRSRRDIDCIVRTTISATSYPIRPIRYRGDISGYRCKICRM
;
A
#
# COMPACT_ATOMS: atom_id res chain seq x y z
N MET A 1 23.41 20.60 3.08
CA MET A 1 23.22 19.36 3.85
C MET A 1 23.68 18.21 2.99
N ASP A 2 24.49 17.29 3.52
CA ASP A 2 25.00 16.17 2.75
C ASP A 2 23.87 15.22 2.34
N ASN A 3 23.82 14.85 1.06
CA ASN A 3 22.88 13.85 0.53
C ASN A 3 23.15 12.42 1.05
N ALA A 4 24.17 12.26 1.91
CA ALA A 4 24.61 10.99 2.50
C ALA A 4 23.93 10.64 3.84
N CYS A 5 22.81 11.29 4.19
CA CYS A 5 22.09 11.07 5.46
C CYS A 5 21.74 9.59 5.71
N PHE A 6 21.45 8.82 4.64
CA PHE A 6 21.23 7.37 4.73
C PHE A 6 22.47 6.63 5.27
N ALA A 7 23.64 6.86 4.67
CA ALA A 7 24.86 6.16 5.04
C ALA A 7 25.29 6.52 6.47
N TRP A 8 25.23 7.79 6.84
CA TRP A 8 25.49 8.23 8.21
C TRP A 8 24.52 7.62 9.22
N SER A 9 23.24 7.47 8.87
CA SER A 9 22.26 6.84 9.76
C SER A 9 22.53 5.36 9.98
N VAL A 10 22.96 4.63 8.93
CA VAL A 10 23.37 3.22 9.05
C VAL A 10 24.63 3.10 9.91
N VAL A 11 25.63 3.96 9.69
CA VAL A 11 26.84 3.97 10.53
C VAL A 11 26.50 4.24 12.00
N ALA A 12 25.62 5.19 12.27
CA ALA A 12 25.20 5.51 13.63
C ALA A 12 24.47 4.36 14.33
N ALA A 13 23.78 3.50 13.56
CA ALA A 13 23.15 2.29 14.09
C ALA A 13 24.17 1.18 14.40
N LEU A 14 25.16 0.99 13.52
CA LEU A 14 26.14 -0.09 13.64
C LEU A 14 27.30 0.22 14.60
N TYR A 15 27.69 1.49 14.70
CA TYR A 15 28.80 1.97 15.52
C TYR A 15 28.29 3.04 16.49
N PRO A 16 27.48 2.67 17.49
CA PRO A 16 26.89 3.64 18.41
C PRO A 16 27.98 4.34 19.24
N ALA A 17 28.09 5.66 19.11
CA ALA A 17 28.99 6.45 19.93
C ALA A 17 28.43 6.64 21.36
N GLU A 18 29.30 6.58 22.36
CA GLU A 18 28.92 6.81 23.77
C GLU A 18 28.80 8.30 24.11
N ARG A 19 29.65 9.14 23.52
CA ARG A 19 29.74 10.59 23.77
C ARG A 19 29.68 11.36 22.46
N HIS A 20 29.20 12.61 22.53
CA HIS A 20 29.10 13.51 21.38
C HIS A 20 28.42 12.87 20.17
N VAL A 21 27.29 12.20 20.42
CA VAL A 21 26.54 11.41 19.43
C VAL A 21 26.04 12.20 18.21
N ASN A 22 26.03 13.54 18.32
CA ASN A 22 25.65 14.47 17.27
C ASN A 22 26.81 14.90 16.36
N ARG A 23 28.06 14.51 16.67
CA ARG A 23 29.24 14.87 15.88
C ARG A 23 29.59 13.72 14.93
N SER A 24 29.78 14.04 13.65
CA SER A 24 30.22 13.06 12.63
C SER A 24 31.58 12.44 12.96
N ALA A 25 32.50 13.21 13.57
CA ALA A 25 33.81 12.75 14.00
C ALA A 25 33.77 11.65 15.08
N SER A 26 32.62 11.46 15.75
CA SER A 26 32.43 10.38 16.72
C SER A 26 32.21 9.00 16.06
N TYR A 27 32.09 8.97 14.73
CA TYR A 27 31.79 7.78 13.96
C TYR A 27 32.87 7.56 12.89
N PRO A 28 33.16 6.30 12.51
CA PRO A 28 33.97 6.04 11.33
C PRO A 28 33.30 6.62 10.09
N HIS A 29 34.10 7.08 9.13
CA HIS A 29 33.55 7.63 7.90
C HIS A 29 32.79 6.54 7.12
N TYR A 30 31.60 6.84 6.61
CA TYR A 30 30.74 5.81 6.02
C TYR A 30 31.38 5.06 4.84
N THR A 31 32.25 5.71 4.06
CA THR A 31 32.98 5.07 2.95
C THR A 31 34.02 4.04 3.40
N THR A 32 34.49 4.09 4.65
CA THR A 32 35.48 3.14 5.17
C THR A 32 34.83 1.85 5.69
N VAL A 33 33.55 1.93 6.06
CA VAL A 33 32.84 0.81 6.73
C VAL A 33 31.67 0.26 5.91
N LEU A 34 31.19 0.98 4.89
CA LEU A 34 30.10 0.56 4.02
C LEU A 34 30.56 0.44 2.56
N ASN A 35 30.15 -0.64 1.91
CA ASN A 35 30.22 -0.81 0.47
C ASN A 35 29.05 -0.08 -0.22
N LEU A 36 29.38 1.00 -0.93
CA LEU A 36 28.44 1.84 -1.66
C LEU A 36 28.56 1.68 -3.19
N GLN A 37 29.16 0.60 -3.68
CA GLN A 37 29.41 0.41 -5.10
C GLN A 37 28.11 0.38 -5.92
N GLY A 38 27.99 1.33 -6.85
CA GLY A 38 26.82 1.47 -7.72
C GLY A 38 25.55 1.90 -6.97
N ILE A 39 25.69 2.58 -5.83
CA ILE A 39 24.60 3.27 -5.13
C ILE A 39 24.84 4.77 -5.28
N GLU A 40 23.91 5.44 -5.95
CA GLU A 40 23.93 6.89 -6.07
C GLU A 40 23.17 7.55 -4.93
N PHE A 41 23.68 8.69 -4.48
CA PHE A 41 23.00 9.53 -3.50
C PHE A 41 22.12 10.57 -4.20
N PRO A 42 20.96 10.93 -3.63
CA PRO A 42 20.37 10.39 -2.40
C PRO A 42 19.80 8.97 -2.57
N VAL A 43 19.99 8.12 -1.55
CA VAL A 43 19.53 6.73 -1.59
C VAL A 43 18.01 6.69 -1.55
N THR A 44 17.39 6.11 -2.58
CA THR A 44 15.93 5.89 -2.63
C THR A 44 15.55 4.58 -1.94
N LEU A 45 14.29 4.46 -1.49
CA LEU A 45 13.76 3.23 -0.87
C LEU A 45 13.96 1.97 -1.73
N LYS A 46 13.99 2.13 -3.07
CA LYS A 46 14.23 1.03 -4.02
C LYS A 46 15.68 0.51 -3.95
N ASN A 47 16.64 1.40 -3.74
CA ASN A 47 18.07 1.07 -3.72
C ASN A 47 18.51 0.42 -2.40
N ILE A 48 17.69 0.50 -1.33
CA ILE A 48 18.00 -0.11 -0.03
C ILE A 48 18.20 -1.63 -0.17
N GLY A 49 17.43 -2.33 -1.01
CA GLY A 49 17.60 -3.77 -1.20
C GLY A 49 18.89 -4.16 -1.91
N LYS A 50 19.48 -3.23 -2.68
CA LYS A 50 20.83 -3.41 -3.23
C LYS A 50 21.87 -3.19 -2.14
N PHE A 51 21.69 -2.15 -1.32
CA PHE A 51 22.56 -1.83 -0.19
C PHE A 51 22.68 -2.98 0.83
N GLU A 52 21.53 -3.55 1.24
CA GLU A 52 21.44 -4.66 2.19
C GLU A 52 22.29 -5.86 1.74
N ARG A 53 22.14 -6.26 0.47
CA ARG A 53 22.89 -7.37 -0.13
C ARG A 53 24.39 -7.10 -0.28
N LEU A 54 24.78 -5.84 -0.51
CA LEU A 54 26.19 -5.47 -0.69
C LEU A 54 26.98 -5.44 0.62
N ASN A 55 26.29 -5.24 1.74
CA ASN A 55 26.93 -5.04 3.05
C ASN A 55 26.62 -6.13 4.06
N ASP A 56 25.72 -7.07 3.73
CA ASP A 56 25.25 -8.11 4.65
C ASP A 56 24.61 -7.50 5.91
N ILE A 57 23.68 -6.55 5.68
CA ILE A 57 22.98 -5.78 6.72
C ILE A 57 21.48 -5.85 6.44
N SER A 58 20.69 -5.87 7.52
CA SER A 58 19.23 -5.73 7.46
C SER A 58 18.75 -4.33 7.86
N ILE A 59 17.81 -3.74 7.11
CA ILE A 59 17.31 -2.39 7.38
C ILE A 59 15.78 -2.35 7.41
N ASN A 60 15.22 -1.95 8.54
CA ASN A 60 13.81 -1.53 8.60
C ASN A 60 13.71 -0.02 8.43
N VAL A 61 12.69 0.43 7.70
CA VAL A 61 12.41 1.85 7.50
C VAL A 61 10.98 2.15 7.94
N TYR A 62 10.86 3.15 8.82
CA TYR A 62 9.61 3.68 9.34
C TYR A 62 9.40 5.09 8.81
N THR A 63 8.15 5.54 8.70
CA THR A 63 7.81 6.93 8.38
C THR A 63 6.82 7.48 9.39
N ILE A 64 6.69 8.80 9.40
CA ILE A 64 5.67 9.51 10.16
C ILE A 64 4.45 9.73 9.26
N GLN A 65 3.29 9.28 9.71
CA GLN A 65 2.00 9.50 9.08
C GLN A 65 1.17 10.47 9.92
N GLU A 66 0.73 11.56 9.30
CA GLU A 66 -0.23 12.49 9.90
C GLU A 66 -1.64 11.86 9.89
N LYS A 67 -2.31 11.89 11.04
CA LYS A 67 -3.74 11.55 11.13
C LYS A 67 -4.57 12.81 10.86
N LYS A 68 -5.61 12.67 10.04
CA LYS A 68 -6.53 13.77 9.64
C LYS A 68 -7.64 14.10 10.65
N LYS A 69 -7.67 13.47 11.84
CA LYS A 69 -8.69 13.77 12.87
C LYS A 69 -8.06 14.59 13.99
N GLU A 70 -8.87 15.41 14.65
CA GLU A 70 -8.63 16.48 15.64
C GLU A 70 -7.59 16.22 16.77
N GLU A 71 -6.97 15.04 16.82
CA GLU A 71 -5.82 14.78 17.66
C GLU A 71 -4.54 14.78 16.79
N GLU A 72 -3.68 15.77 17.00
CA GLU A 72 -2.33 15.92 16.41
C GLU A 72 -1.36 14.79 16.85
N GLN A 73 -1.75 13.53 16.72
CA GLN A 73 -0.90 12.40 17.07
C GLN A 73 -0.20 11.87 15.82
N LEU A 74 1.09 12.21 15.71
CA LEU A 74 2.02 11.63 14.75
C LEU A 74 2.05 10.11 14.95
N THR A 75 1.71 9.37 13.89
CA THR A 75 1.70 7.90 13.91
C THR A 75 2.89 7.38 13.13
N ILE A 76 3.68 6.49 13.73
CA ILE A 76 4.84 5.87 13.10
C ILE A 76 4.39 4.56 12.50
N VAL A 77 4.68 4.40 11.21
CA VAL A 77 4.28 3.22 10.45
C VAL A 77 5.50 2.65 9.71
N PRO A 78 5.64 1.32 9.60
CA PRO A 78 6.68 0.73 8.78
C PRO A 78 6.35 0.97 7.30
N ILE A 79 7.33 1.39 6.51
CA ILE A 79 7.22 1.51 5.05
C ILE A 79 8.04 0.45 4.30
N ARG A 80 9.05 -0.10 4.97
CA ARG A 80 9.86 -1.21 4.49
C ARG A 80 10.29 -2.01 5.70
N PHE A 81 10.05 -3.30 5.66
CA PHE A 81 10.54 -4.26 6.65
C PHE A 81 11.21 -5.40 5.92
N ILE A 82 12.10 -6.09 6.61
CA ILE A 82 12.78 -7.25 6.05
C ILE A 82 12.21 -8.54 6.61
N ASP A 83 12.37 -9.64 5.86
CA ASP A 83 11.85 -10.94 6.26
C ASP A 83 12.67 -11.57 7.39
N GLU A 84 14.00 -11.41 7.42
CA GLU A 84 14.88 -12.07 8.40
C GLU A 84 15.92 -11.14 9.00
N LYS A 85 15.69 -10.69 10.24
CA LYS A 85 16.61 -9.80 10.95
C LYS A 85 18.01 -10.44 11.06
N MET A 86 18.99 -9.77 10.48
CA MET A 86 20.39 -10.20 10.52
C MET A 86 21.10 -9.65 11.77
N ASP A 87 22.27 -10.21 12.10
CA ASP A 87 23.09 -9.75 13.23
C ASP A 87 23.41 -8.25 13.14
N LYS A 88 23.74 -7.78 11.94
CA LYS A 88 23.84 -6.36 11.63
C LYS A 88 22.48 -5.84 11.20
N HIS A 89 21.86 -5.05 12.07
CA HIS A 89 20.53 -4.49 11.83
C HIS A 89 20.47 -2.99 12.12
N ALA A 90 19.76 -2.25 11.29
CA ALA A 90 19.48 -0.84 11.49
C ALA A 90 17.99 -0.52 11.34
N ASN A 91 17.43 0.15 12.35
CA ASN A 91 16.09 0.75 12.28
C ASN A 91 16.23 2.23 11.88
N LEU A 92 15.66 2.61 10.73
CA LEU A 92 15.74 3.97 10.19
C LEU A 92 14.36 4.65 10.16
N LEU A 93 14.34 5.95 10.41
CA LEU A 93 13.18 6.82 10.23
C LEU A 93 13.38 7.63 8.95
N TYR A 94 12.42 7.54 8.04
CA TYR A 94 12.31 8.38 6.86
C TYR A 94 11.41 9.57 7.17
N VAL A 95 11.96 10.77 7.03
CA VAL A 95 11.25 12.04 7.25
C VAL A 95 11.25 12.79 5.93
N GLN A 96 10.06 13.01 5.38
CA GLN A 96 9.89 13.78 4.15
C GLN A 96 10.02 15.27 4.45
N ASP A 97 10.72 16.02 3.58
CA ASP A 97 10.80 17.46 3.73
C ASP A 97 9.43 18.10 3.45
N ALA A 98 9.03 19.05 4.30
CA ALA A 98 7.76 19.77 4.17
C ALA A 98 7.75 20.71 2.95
N GLN A 99 8.92 21.16 2.50
CA GLN A 99 9.07 22.14 1.42
C GLN A 99 9.25 21.47 0.06
N ASP A 100 9.91 20.31 0.01
CA ASP A 100 10.13 19.54 -1.22
C ASP A 100 9.71 18.07 -1.03
N LYS A 101 8.57 17.70 -1.63
CA LYS A 101 8.03 16.33 -1.55
C LYS A 101 8.94 15.28 -2.18
N ASN A 102 9.94 15.67 -2.95
CA ASN A 102 10.87 14.73 -3.59
C ASN A 102 12.13 14.48 -2.77
N VAL A 103 12.37 15.22 -1.68
CA VAL A 103 13.55 15.06 -0.83
C VAL A 103 13.11 14.53 0.54
N GLY A 104 13.68 13.39 0.94
CA GLY A 104 13.45 12.81 2.24
C GLY A 104 14.77 12.48 2.93
N HIS A 105 14.79 12.65 4.24
CA HIS A 105 15.95 12.39 5.08
C HIS A 105 15.78 11.10 5.86
N PHE A 106 16.89 10.40 6.04
CA PHE A 106 16.97 9.23 6.92
C PHE A 106 17.60 9.64 8.25
N ALA A 107 17.06 9.09 9.33
CA ALA A 107 17.59 9.22 10.68
C ALA A 107 17.64 7.86 11.37
N CYS A 108 18.66 7.63 12.19
CA CYS A 108 18.78 6.40 12.98
C CYS A 108 17.79 6.38 14.16
N ILE A 109 17.04 5.28 14.32
CA ILE A 109 16.19 5.03 15.47
C ILE A 109 16.98 4.23 16.50
N LYS A 110 17.41 4.89 17.58
CA LYS A 110 18.15 4.22 18.68
C LYS A 110 17.28 3.32 19.54
N ASN A 111 16.02 3.69 19.74
CA ASN A 111 15.10 2.95 20.60
C ASN A 111 13.67 3.06 20.04
N LEU A 112 13.23 2.02 19.34
CA LEU A 112 11.91 1.96 18.74
C LEU A 112 10.80 1.97 19.80
N SER A 113 11.00 1.25 20.91
CA SER A 113 10.06 1.23 22.03
C SER A 113 9.75 2.63 22.56
N ARG A 114 10.77 3.47 22.75
CA ARG A 114 10.60 4.85 23.25
C ARG A 114 9.92 5.74 22.22
N LEU A 115 10.20 5.52 20.94
CA LEU A 115 9.66 6.31 19.85
C LEU A 115 8.16 6.00 19.62
N VAL A 116 7.74 4.75 19.81
CA VAL A 116 6.35 4.30 19.56
C VAL A 116 5.49 4.27 20.83
N SER A 117 6.09 4.30 22.02
CA SER A 117 5.36 4.20 23.30
C SER A 117 4.29 5.27 23.49
N SER A 118 4.52 6.49 22.98
CA SER A 118 3.59 7.62 23.01
C SER A 118 2.31 7.37 22.23
N GLN A 119 2.36 6.55 21.17
CA GLN A 119 1.21 6.21 20.34
C GLN A 119 0.34 5.10 20.93
N ILE A 120 0.82 4.42 21.98
CA ILE A 120 0.16 3.24 22.55
C ILE A 120 -0.69 3.64 23.75
N ASN A 121 -0.06 4.21 24.79
CA ASN A 121 -0.76 4.68 25.97
C ASN A 121 0.12 5.66 26.77
N LYS A 122 -0.52 6.49 27.59
CA LYS A 122 0.12 7.47 28.49
C LYS A 122 0.72 6.84 29.76
N LYS A 123 0.69 5.51 29.91
CA LYS A 123 1.19 4.84 31.13
C LYS A 123 2.70 4.68 31.05
N ASN A 124 3.35 4.94 32.18
CA ASN A 124 4.77 4.74 32.37
C ASN A 124 5.05 3.24 32.58
N GLY A 125 5.99 2.70 31.81
CA GLY A 125 6.44 1.31 31.91
C GLY A 125 7.30 0.92 30.72
N GLN A 126 8.28 0.04 30.93
CA GLN A 126 9.08 -0.53 29.85
C GLN A 126 8.15 -1.34 28.94
N LYS A 127 8.17 -1.03 27.65
CA LYS A 127 7.41 -1.73 26.62
C LYS A 127 8.40 -2.37 25.65
N TYR A 128 8.14 -3.62 25.31
CA TYR A 128 8.89 -4.37 24.29
C TYR A 128 8.05 -4.36 23.03
N ILE A 129 8.58 -3.83 21.93
CA ILE A 129 7.80 -3.65 20.69
C ILE A 129 8.40 -4.54 19.62
N CYS A 130 7.54 -5.24 18.88
CA CYS A 130 7.96 -5.99 17.71
C CYS A 130 8.27 -5.05 16.54
N ASP A 131 9.46 -5.20 15.96
CA ASP A 131 9.94 -4.36 14.84
C ASP A 131 9.01 -4.42 13.61
N ARG A 132 8.31 -5.55 13.39
CA ARG A 132 7.42 -5.75 12.22
C ARG A 132 6.04 -5.18 12.44
N CYS A 133 5.34 -5.70 13.45
CA CYS A 133 3.92 -5.47 13.66
C CYS A 133 3.64 -4.24 14.56
N LEU A 134 4.68 -3.73 15.24
CA LEU A 134 4.59 -2.67 16.23
C LEU A 134 3.65 -2.99 17.40
N HIS A 135 3.28 -4.27 17.59
CA HIS A 135 2.58 -4.72 18.79
C HIS A 135 3.52 -4.67 20.00
N TYR A 136 2.97 -4.31 21.16
CA TYR A 136 3.74 -4.14 22.38
C TYR A 136 3.48 -5.26 23.37
N PHE A 137 4.52 -5.63 24.09
CA PHE A 137 4.53 -6.63 25.14
C PHE A 137 5.14 -6.03 26.40
N TYR A 138 4.74 -6.59 27.55
CA TYR A 138 5.26 -6.16 28.86
C TYR A 138 6.53 -6.91 29.28
N THR A 139 6.85 -8.03 28.63
CA THR A 139 8.05 -8.83 28.90
C THR A 139 8.75 -9.19 27.59
N ASN A 140 10.08 -9.34 27.65
CA ASN A 140 10.86 -9.70 26.47
C ASN A 140 10.56 -11.13 25.99
N GLU A 141 10.34 -12.06 26.92
CA GLU A 141 9.96 -13.45 26.61
C GLU A 141 8.73 -13.55 25.71
N LYS A 142 7.72 -12.69 25.96
CA LYS A 142 6.51 -12.64 25.12
C LYS A 142 6.78 -12.07 23.74
N LEU A 143 7.67 -11.09 23.64
CA LEU A 143 8.11 -10.55 22.36
C LEU A 143 8.87 -11.61 21.56
N GLU A 144 9.79 -12.34 22.17
CA GLU A 144 10.56 -13.41 21.52
C GLU A 144 9.64 -14.52 21.03
N ALA A 145 8.70 -14.99 21.86
CA ALA A 145 7.69 -15.96 21.47
C ALA A 145 6.85 -15.46 20.27
N HIS A 146 6.39 -14.20 20.33
CA HIS A 146 5.66 -13.59 19.22
C HIS A 146 6.49 -13.44 17.95
N SER A 147 7.80 -13.18 18.06
CA SER A 147 8.66 -12.92 16.91
C SER A 147 8.73 -14.09 15.92
N VAL A 148 8.66 -15.32 16.44
CA VAL A 148 8.66 -16.56 15.65
C VAL A 148 7.38 -16.68 14.82
N ASP A 149 6.23 -16.38 15.42
CA ASP A 149 4.94 -16.45 14.73
C ASP A 149 4.76 -15.26 13.77
N CYS A 150 5.17 -14.06 14.20
CA CYS A 150 5.12 -12.85 13.39
C CYS A 150 6.05 -12.93 12.16
N GLN A 151 7.12 -13.71 12.23
CA GLN A 151 7.98 -14.03 11.08
C GLN A 151 7.27 -14.87 10.03
N ARG A 152 6.48 -15.85 10.46
CA ARG A 152 5.76 -16.77 9.57
C ARG A 152 4.55 -16.11 8.92
N MET A 153 3.96 -15.13 9.59
CA MET A 153 2.84 -14.35 9.07
C MET A 153 3.33 -13.20 8.19
N ASN A 154 3.63 -13.49 6.92
CA ASN A 154 3.94 -12.47 5.90
C ASN A 154 2.70 -11.93 5.18
N ASP A 155 1.51 -12.38 5.59
CA ASP A 155 0.24 -11.94 5.02
C ASP A 155 -0.19 -10.64 5.71
N CYS A 156 -0.15 -9.54 4.96
CA CYS A 156 -0.70 -8.25 5.35
C CYS A 156 -2.07 -8.44 6.01
N ALA A 157 -2.22 -7.99 7.26
CA ALA A 157 -3.51 -8.03 7.92
C ALA A 157 -4.48 -7.07 7.20
N ILE A 158 -5.49 -7.64 6.54
CA ILE A 158 -6.60 -6.89 5.96
C ILE A 158 -7.41 -6.34 7.13
N VAL A 159 -7.25 -5.05 7.42
CA VAL A 159 -8.12 -4.38 8.38
C VAL A 159 -9.40 -4.01 7.66
N LEU A 160 -10.47 -4.73 7.99
CA LEU A 160 -11.80 -4.42 7.49
C LEU A 160 -12.27 -3.08 8.07
N PRO A 161 -13.02 -2.27 7.31
CA PRO A 161 -13.66 -1.07 7.83
C PRO A 161 -14.55 -1.40 9.03
N ASN A 162 -14.51 -0.58 10.07
CA ASN A 162 -15.45 -0.65 11.19
C ASN A 162 -16.65 0.28 10.93
N GLU A 163 -17.60 0.36 11.87
CA GLU A 163 -18.79 1.22 11.72
C GLU A 163 -18.48 2.70 11.47
N GLU A 164 -17.32 3.19 11.90
CA GLU A 164 -16.89 4.58 11.69
C GLU A 164 -16.25 4.81 10.32
N ASP A 165 -15.56 3.81 9.77
CA ASP A 165 -14.81 3.90 8.50
C ASP A 165 -15.51 3.12 7.35
N LYS A 166 -16.77 2.69 7.54
CA LYS A 166 -17.53 1.86 6.59
C LYS A 166 -17.76 2.49 5.22
N TRP A 167 -17.72 3.82 5.14
CA TRP A 167 -17.96 4.57 3.91
C TRP A 167 -16.65 4.95 3.25
N LEU A 168 -16.39 4.37 2.08
CA LEU A 168 -15.26 4.69 1.24
C LEU A 168 -15.59 5.89 0.36
N GLN A 169 -14.78 6.95 0.43
CA GLN A 169 -14.92 8.12 -0.44
C GLN A 169 -13.68 8.30 -1.32
N PHE A 170 -13.89 8.54 -2.61
CA PHE A 170 -12.81 8.93 -3.50
C PHE A 170 -12.40 10.37 -3.24
N THR A 171 -11.14 10.59 -2.86
CA THR A 171 -10.60 11.94 -2.60
C THR A 171 -9.79 12.50 -3.76
N HIS A 172 -9.23 11.65 -4.62
CA HIS A 172 -8.31 12.03 -5.69
C HIS A 172 -8.82 11.62 -7.07
N TYR A 173 -9.89 12.27 -7.54
CA TYR A 173 -10.50 12.05 -8.85
C TYR A 173 -9.51 12.19 -10.01
N ASN A 174 -8.51 13.06 -9.87
CA ASN A 174 -7.50 13.32 -10.90
C ASN A 174 -6.49 12.18 -11.07
N ARG A 175 -6.46 11.20 -10.15
CA ARG A 175 -5.61 10.00 -10.23
C ARG A 175 -6.35 8.79 -10.79
N LYS A 176 -7.56 8.99 -11.31
CA LYS A 176 -8.28 7.92 -12.01
C LYS A 176 -7.50 7.55 -13.27
N GLU A 177 -7.19 6.27 -13.40
CA GLU A 177 -6.69 5.74 -14.66
C GLU A 177 -7.80 5.86 -15.71
N ARG A 178 -7.48 6.39 -16.89
CA ARG A 178 -8.44 6.53 -17.98
C ARG A 178 -8.85 5.13 -18.42
N MET A 179 -10.14 4.84 -18.39
CA MET A 179 -10.64 3.50 -18.72
C MET A 179 -10.45 3.26 -20.23
N PRO A 180 -9.66 2.24 -20.62
CA PRO A 180 -9.26 2.07 -22.02
C PRO A 180 -10.41 1.69 -22.94
N PHE A 181 -11.46 1.05 -22.40
CA PHE A 181 -12.65 0.63 -23.12
C PHE A 181 -13.90 0.96 -22.33
N ILE A 182 -14.90 1.57 -22.97
CA ILE A 182 -16.22 1.87 -22.40
C ILE A 182 -17.27 1.25 -23.32
N MET A 183 -18.25 0.52 -22.77
CA MET A 183 -19.34 -0.05 -23.55
C MET A 183 -20.68 0.58 -23.12
N TYR A 184 -21.38 1.17 -24.09
CA TYR A 184 -22.76 1.64 -23.93
C TYR A 184 -23.67 0.62 -24.58
N ALA A 185 -24.67 0.11 -23.88
CA ALA A 185 -25.57 -0.90 -24.41
C ALA A 185 -27.03 -0.53 -24.14
N ASP A 186 -27.88 -0.85 -25.11
CA ASP A 186 -29.32 -0.68 -25.04
C ASP A 186 -30.04 -1.96 -25.49
N LEU A 187 -31.20 -2.22 -24.89
CA LEU A 187 -31.93 -3.48 -25.00
C LEU A 187 -33.39 -3.24 -25.36
N GLU A 188 -33.83 -3.81 -26.46
CA GLU A 188 -35.24 -3.84 -26.84
C GLU A 188 -35.89 -5.15 -26.42
N ARG A 189 -37.13 -5.07 -25.94
CA ARG A 189 -37.87 -6.21 -25.40
C ARG A 189 -39.21 -6.37 -26.09
N ILE A 190 -39.54 -7.61 -26.43
CA ILE A 190 -40.89 -8.00 -26.83
C ILE A 190 -41.69 -8.33 -25.57
N LEU A 191 -42.93 -7.86 -25.56
CA LEU A 191 -43.90 -8.13 -24.51
C LEU A 191 -44.67 -9.40 -24.90
N GLN A 192 -44.40 -10.50 -24.21
CA GLN A 192 -45.18 -11.73 -24.36
C GLN A 192 -46.27 -11.75 -23.31
N LYS A 193 -47.48 -12.12 -23.73
CA LYS A 193 -48.57 -12.35 -22.77
C LYS A 193 -48.20 -13.57 -21.92
N THR A 194 -48.37 -13.44 -20.62
CA THR A 194 -48.21 -14.57 -19.70
C THR A 194 -49.48 -15.41 -19.75
N GLU A 195 -49.35 -16.74 -19.76
CA GLU A 195 -50.50 -17.66 -19.62
C GLU A 195 -50.86 -17.94 -18.14
N GLU A 196 -50.16 -17.29 -17.21
CA GLU A 196 -50.42 -17.39 -15.78
C GLU A 196 -51.62 -16.53 -15.41
N ASP A 197 -52.58 -17.14 -14.70
CA ASP A 197 -53.82 -16.50 -14.21
C ASP A 197 -53.56 -15.61 -12.98
N ASP A 198 -52.38 -14.98 -12.89
CA ASP A 198 -52.05 -14.00 -11.86
C ASP A 198 -52.40 -12.59 -12.38
N PRO A 199 -53.39 -11.89 -11.78
CA PRO A 199 -53.81 -10.56 -12.21
C PRO A 199 -52.72 -9.49 -12.11
N LYS A 200 -51.56 -9.78 -11.49
CA LYS A 200 -50.41 -8.86 -11.40
C LYS A 200 -49.34 -9.07 -12.49
N LEU A 201 -49.37 -10.17 -13.25
CA LEU A 201 -48.32 -10.54 -14.22
C LEU A 201 -48.85 -10.49 -15.66
N TYR A 202 -49.18 -9.28 -16.13
CA TYR A 202 -49.83 -9.09 -17.44
C TYR A 202 -48.94 -9.45 -18.64
N GLN A 203 -47.63 -9.18 -18.56
CA GLN A 203 -46.68 -9.38 -19.66
C GLN A 203 -45.29 -9.78 -19.17
N ARG A 204 -44.66 -10.73 -19.86
CA ARG A 204 -43.25 -11.09 -19.72
C ARG A 204 -42.41 -10.33 -20.74
N HIS A 205 -41.41 -9.61 -20.26
CA HIS A 205 -40.46 -8.91 -21.13
C HIS A 205 -39.36 -9.88 -21.58
N GLN A 206 -39.38 -10.30 -22.84
CA GLN A 206 -38.30 -11.07 -23.45
C GLN A 206 -37.42 -10.14 -24.29
N VAL A 207 -36.13 -10.09 -23.98
CA VAL A 207 -35.16 -9.33 -24.79
C VAL A 207 -35.11 -9.93 -26.19
N PHE A 208 -35.24 -9.07 -27.20
CA PHE A 208 -35.25 -9.48 -28.61
C PHE A 208 -34.11 -8.87 -29.41
N SER A 209 -33.62 -7.71 -28.99
CA SER A 209 -32.44 -7.13 -29.60
C SER A 209 -31.58 -6.35 -28.62
N ILE A 210 -30.29 -6.31 -28.95
CA ILE A 210 -29.28 -5.55 -28.22
C ILE A 210 -28.48 -4.73 -29.22
N GLY A 211 -28.30 -3.46 -28.92
CA GLY A 211 -27.32 -2.59 -29.58
C GLY A 211 -26.28 -2.17 -28.56
N TYR A 212 -25.01 -2.20 -28.93
CA TYR A 212 -23.96 -1.67 -28.07
C TYR A 212 -22.87 -0.96 -28.87
N TYR A 213 -22.31 0.09 -28.27
CA TYR A 213 -21.21 0.85 -28.78
C TYR A 213 -20.02 0.71 -27.84
N VAL A 214 -18.90 0.22 -28.36
CA VAL A 214 -17.63 0.18 -27.64
C VAL A 214 -16.82 1.40 -28.05
N ARG A 215 -16.39 2.20 -27.07
CA ARG A 215 -15.42 3.29 -27.26
C ARG A 215 -14.07 2.87 -26.70
N CYS A 216 -13.07 2.82 -27.56
CA CYS A 216 -11.67 2.68 -27.20
C CYS A 216 -11.07 4.07 -26.95
N SER A 217 -10.23 4.23 -25.92
CA SER A 217 -9.57 5.50 -25.62
C SER A 217 -8.15 5.61 -26.19
N TYR A 218 -7.64 4.57 -26.83
CA TYR A 218 -6.35 4.58 -27.54
C TYR A 218 -6.48 5.26 -28.92
N ASP A 219 -5.37 5.71 -29.50
CA ASP A 219 -5.32 6.55 -30.73
C ASP A 219 -5.78 5.84 -32.03
N ASP A 220 -6.25 4.60 -31.93
CA ASP A 220 -6.71 3.80 -33.07
C ASP A 220 -8.24 3.62 -32.98
N ASP A 221 -8.97 4.42 -33.76
CA ASP A 221 -10.44 4.39 -33.85
C ASP A 221 -10.97 3.06 -34.42
N SER A 222 -10.12 2.17 -34.97
CA SER A 222 -10.51 0.86 -35.49
C SER A 222 -11.12 -0.08 -34.46
N LEU A 223 -10.83 0.13 -33.17
CA LEU A 223 -11.36 -0.67 -32.07
C LEU A 223 -12.68 -0.13 -31.50
N SER A 224 -13.05 1.11 -31.84
CA SER A 224 -14.35 1.68 -31.50
C SER A 224 -15.39 1.27 -32.54
N GLY A 225 -16.58 0.88 -32.10
CA GLY A 225 -17.59 0.45 -33.05
C GLY A 225 -18.95 0.15 -32.45
N TYR A 226 -19.97 0.35 -33.27
CA TYR A 226 -21.34 -0.06 -32.97
C TYR A 226 -21.58 -1.47 -33.48
N ARG A 227 -22.23 -2.28 -32.66
CA ARG A 227 -22.69 -3.62 -33.02
C ARG A 227 -24.11 -3.79 -32.53
N SER A 228 -24.94 -4.45 -33.34
CA SER A 228 -26.28 -4.82 -32.93
C SER A 228 -26.59 -6.25 -33.34
N ARG A 229 -27.46 -6.89 -32.56
CA ARG A 229 -27.94 -8.24 -32.82
C ARG A 229 -29.43 -8.31 -32.60
N ARG A 230 -30.10 -9.05 -33.48
CA ARG A 230 -31.53 -9.32 -33.46
C ARG A 230 -31.72 -10.80 -33.67
N ASP A 231 -31.69 -11.55 -32.58
CA ASP A 231 -31.86 -12.99 -32.58
C ASP A 231 -32.27 -13.48 -31.19
N ILE A 232 -32.80 -14.71 -31.12
CA ILE A 232 -33.31 -15.30 -29.87
C ILE A 232 -32.18 -15.47 -28.83
N ASP A 233 -30.94 -15.62 -29.30
CA ASP A 233 -29.73 -15.78 -28.47
C ASP A 233 -28.91 -14.47 -28.37
N CYS A 234 -29.52 -13.32 -28.68
CA CYS A 234 -28.78 -12.07 -28.87
C CYS A 234 -27.97 -11.66 -27.63
N ILE A 235 -28.46 -12.01 -26.43
CA ILE A 235 -27.73 -11.82 -25.17
C ILE A 235 -26.49 -12.71 -25.12
N VAL A 236 -26.65 -14.03 -25.31
CA VAL A 236 -25.56 -15.01 -25.18
C VAL A 236 -24.42 -14.69 -26.15
N ARG A 237 -24.76 -14.41 -27.41
CA ARG A 237 -23.78 -14.09 -28.45
C ARG A 237 -23.11 -12.73 -28.24
N THR A 238 -23.83 -11.78 -27.65
CA THR A 238 -23.24 -10.48 -27.29
C THR A 238 -22.29 -10.62 -26.12
N THR A 239 -22.62 -11.42 -25.11
CA THR A 239 -21.71 -11.73 -23.99
C THR A 239 -20.41 -12.37 -24.49
N ILE A 240 -20.49 -13.35 -25.39
CA ILE A 240 -19.30 -13.96 -26.01
C ILE A 240 -18.48 -12.91 -26.78
N SER A 241 -19.13 -12.07 -27.60
CA SER A 241 -18.44 -11.00 -28.33
C SER A 241 -17.90 -9.87 -27.43
N ALA A 242 -18.47 -9.66 -26.25
CA ALA A 242 -17.97 -8.67 -25.30
C ALA A 242 -16.74 -9.20 -24.54
N THR A 243 -16.68 -10.51 -24.30
CA THR A 243 -15.51 -11.17 -23.65
C THR A 243 -14.26 -11.20 -24.51
N SER A 244 -14.35 -10.97 -25.82
CA SER A 244 -13.18 -10.81 -26.69
C SER A 244 -12.48 -9.47 -26.51
N TYR A 245 -13.16 -8.48 -25.93
CA TYR A 245 -12.51 -7.25 -25.48
C TYR A 245 -11.89 -7.51 -24.11
N PRO A 246 -10.72 -6.92 -23.79
CA PRO A 246 -10.08 -7.05 -22.48
C PRO A 246 -10.82 -6.21 -21.41
N ILE A 247 -12.15 -6.34 -21.35
CA ILE A 247 -13.04 -5.75 -20.36
C ILE A 247 -12.88 -6.59 -19.09
N ARG A 248 -11.87 -6.26 -18.30
CA ARG A 248 -11.76 -6.85 -16.96
C ARG A 248 -12.81 -6.21 -16.06
N PRO A 249 -13.50 -6.98 -15.20
CA PRO A 249 -14.23 -6.38 -14.10
C PRO A 249 -13.27 -5.50 -13.32
N ILE A 250 -13.74 -4.31 -12.99
CA ILE A 250 -13.02 -3.25 -12.30
C ILE A 250 -12.16 -3.85 -11.17
N ARG A 251 -10.84 -3.89 -11.37
CA ARG A 251 -9.86 -4.02 -10.29
C ARG A 251 -9.13 -2.70 -10.21
N TYR A 252 -9.58 -1.81 -9.33
CA TYR A 252 -8.86 -0.57 -9.08
C TYR A 252 -7.62 -0.85 -8.23
N ARG A 253 -6.43 -0.61 -8.79
CA ARG A 253 -5.23 -0.27 -8.01
C ARG A 253 -5.24 1.24 -7.75
N GLY A 254 -6.19 1.69 -6.94
CA GLY A 254 -6.19 3.04 -6.37
C GLY A 254 -6.12 2.92 -4.85
N ASP A 255 -5.41 3.84 -4.21
CA ASP A 255 -5.49 4.00 -2.75
C ASP A 255 -6.93 4.32 -2.37
N ILE A 256 -7.69 3.28 -2.07
CA ILE A 256 -8.99 3.39 -1.43
C ILE A 256 -8.70 3.87 -0.01
N SER A 257 -9.09 5.10 0.32
CA SER A 257 -9.05 5.57 1.71
C SER A 257 -10.07 4.76 2.52
N GLY A 258 -9.59 3.68 3.11
CA GLY A 258 -10.34 2.81 4.02
C GLY A 258 -9.77 1.39 4.10
N TYR A 259 -9.10 0.89 3.05
CA TYR A 259 -8.24 -0.29 3.19
C TYR A 259 -6.85 0.16 3.63
N ARG A 260 -6.64 0.21 4.95
CA ARG A 260 -5.29 0.32 5.47
C ARG A 260 -4.69 -1.08 5.45
N CYS A 261 -3.69 -1.27 4.60
CA CYS A 261 -2.70 -2.33 4.81
C CYS A 261 -1.96 -1.97 6.11
N LYS A 262 -2.47 -2.45 7.26
CA LYS A 262 -1.73 -2.40 8.51
C LYS A 262 -0.93 -3.69 8.59
N ILE A 263 0.38 -3.56 8.65
CA ILE A 263 1.24 -4.66 9.09
C ILE A 263 0.77 -5.03 10.50
N CYS A 264 0.46 -6.31 10.68
CA CYS A 264 -0.16 -6.96 11.85
C CYS A 264 -0.50 -6.05 13.04
N ARG A 265 -1.78 -5.71 13.22
CA ARG A 265 -2.33 -5.52 14.57
C ARG A 265 -3.23 -6.71 14.87
N MET A 266 -2.67 -7.70 15.56
CA MET A 266 -3.46 -8.54 16.47
C MET A 266 -3.56 -7.82 17.81
#